data_AF-A0ABD5MCS6-F1
#
_entry.id   AF-A0ABD5MCS6-F1
#
_cell.length_a   1.000
_cell.length_b   1.000
_cell.length_c   1.000
_cell.angle_alpha   90.00
_cell.angle_beta   90.00
_cell.angle_gamma   90.00
#
_symmetry.space_group_name_H-M   'P 1'
#
loop_
_entity.id
_entity.type
_entity.pdbx_description
1 polymer ?
#
loop_
_entity_poly.entity_id
_entity_poly.type
_entity_poly.pdbx_seq_one_letter_code
_entity_poly.pdbx_strand_id
1 'polypeptide(L)'
;MATVSPREALGYALGREMILLYLVVGVGYLALLAGGWAGANWAVRGGGAGVLGRVVAVGLLLAGFVTVLGGVVGLVYKVVADATAAARRSA
;
A
#
# COMPACT_ATOMS: atom_id res chain seq x y z
N MET A 1 -31.08 -7.69 0.72
CA MET A 1 -29.72 -7.11 0.85
C MET A 1 -29.67 -6.40 2.19
N ALA A 2 -28.77 -6.77 3.09
CA ALA A 2 -28.58 -6.03 4.34
C ALA A 2 -28.06 -4.63 3.99
N THR A 3 -28.84 -3.59 4.25
CA THR A 3 -28.44 -2.20 4.01
C THR A 3 -27.46 -1.81 5.10
N VAL A 4 -26.17 -1.80 4.78
CA VAL A 4 -25.13 -1.30 5.70
C VAL A 4 -25.29 0.21 5.82
N SER A 5 -25.39 0.72 7.03
CA SER A 5 -25.48 2.17 7.24
C SER A 5 -24.13 2.84 6.90
N PRO A 6 -24.14 4.10 6.42
CA PRO A 6 -22.89 4.82 6.13
C PRO A 6 -21.94 4.89 7.33
N ARG A 7 -22.50 4.93 8.55
CA ARG A 7 -21.73 4.97 9.80
C ARG A 7 -21.00 3.66 10.07
N GLU A 8 -21.63 2.52 9.79
CA GLU A 8 -20.99 1.20 9.93
C GLU A 8 -19.89 1.00 8.89
N ALA A 9 -20.14 1.42 7.65
CA ALA A 9 -19.14 1.39 6.58
C ALA A 9 -17.91 2.24 6.93
N LEU A 10 -18.13 3.46 7.45
CA LEU A 10 -17.05 4.33 7.92
C LEU A 10 -16.32 3.74 9.13
N GLY A 11 -17.04 3.17 10.09
CA GLY A 11 -16.45 2.51 11.26
C GLY A 11 -15.54 1.33 10.88
N TYR A 12 -15.95 0.55 9.88
CA TYR A 12 -15.13 -0.53 9.33
C TYR A 12 -13.89 0.02 8.62
N ALA A 13 -14.07 0.98 7.70
CA ALA A 13 -12.97 1.56 6.94
C ALA A 13 -11.94 2.27 7.82
N LEU A 14 -12.37 2.90 8.90
CA LEU A 14 -11.51 3.57 9.89
C LEU A 14 -11.08 2.63 11.03
N GLY A 15 -11.37 1.33 10.93
CA GLY A 15 -10.91 0.34 11.89
C GLY A 15 -9.38 0.26 11.91
N ARG A 16 -8.80 -0.02 13.08
CA ARG A 16 -7.34 -0.10 13.27
C ARG A 16 -6.66 -1.02 12.25
N GLU A 17 -7.26 -2.16 11.95
CA GLU A 17 -6.71 -3.12 10.96
C GLU A 17 -6.68 -2.53 9.54
N MET A 18 -7.77 -1.88 9.11
CA MET A 18 -7.86 -1.22 7.79
C MET A 18 -6.90 -0.03 7.69
N ILE A 19 -6.78 0.77 8.76
CA ILE A 19 -5.81 1.87 8.83
C ILE A 19 -4.38 1.34 8.68
N LEU A 20 -4.02 0.25 9.35
CA LEU A 20 -2.69 -0.35 9.20
C LEU A 20 -2.42 -0.77 7.76
N LEU A 21 -3.40 -1.38 7.09
CA LEU A 21 -3.26 -1.76 5.69
C LEU A 21 -3.13 -0.53 4.77
N TYR A 22 -3.91 0.53 5.00
CA TYR A 22 -3.77 1.79 4.27
C TYR A 22 -2.41 2.44 4.51
N LEU A 23 -1.88 2.37 5.74
CA LEU A 23 -0.54 2.86 6.06
C LEU A 23 0.53 2.06 5.33
N VAL A 24 0.42 0.73 5.25
CA VAL A 24 1.36 -0.10 4.48
C VAL A 24 1.38 0.31 3.02
N VAL A 25 0.20 0.43 2.39
CA VAL A 25 0.09 0.88 1.00
C VAL A 25 0.63 2.31 0.84
N GLY A 26 0.29 3.21 1.76
CA GLY A 26 0.75 4.60 1.75
C GLY A 26 2.26 4.72 1.85
N VAL A 27 2.90 4.00 2.79
CA VAL A 27 4.36 3.95 2.94
C VAL A 27 5.02 3.37 1.69
N GLY A 28 4.47 2.27 1.14
CA GLY A 28 4.97 1.70 -0.11
C GLY A 28 4.90 2.70 -1.27
N TYR A 29 3.80 3.46 -1.37
CA TYR A 29 3.63 4.46 -2.41
C TYR A 29 4.61 5.63 -2.26
N LEU A 30 4.83 6.10 -1.02
CA LEU A 30 5.86 7.12 -0.74
C LEU A 30 7.26 6.62 -1.11
N ALA A 31 7.58 5.36 -0.83
CA ALA A 31 8.85 4.75 -1.22
C ALA A 31 9.01 4.68 -2.75
N LEU A 32 7.94 4.36 -3.49
CA LEU A 32 7.92 4.40 -4.95
C LEU A 32 8.21 5.81 -5.49
N LEU A 33 7.51 6.82 -4.96
CA LEU A 33 7.73 8.21 -5.35
C LEU A 33 9.15 8.66 -5.04
N ALA A 34 9.67 8.32 -3.85
CA ALA A 34 11.04 8.65 -3.45
C ALA A 34 12.07 7.96 -4.36
N GLY A 35 11.90 6.67 -4.65
CA GLY A 35 12.79 5.92 -5.55
C GLY A 35 12.75 6.44 -6.99
N GLY A 36 11.56 6.75 -7.50
CA GLY A 36 11.37 7.32 -8.84
C GLY A 36 11.93 8.73 -8.95
N TRP A 37 11.70 9.57 -7.94
CA TRP A 37 12.26 10.92 -7.87
C TRP A 37 13.79 10.89 -7.75
N ALA A 38 14.36 10.05 -6.89
CA ALA A 38 15.81 9.89 -6.76
C ALA A 38 16.43 9.38 -8.06
N GLY A 39 15.79 8.37 -8.69
CA GLY A 39 16.19 7.84 -9.99
C GLY A 39 16.18 8.92 -11.08
N ALA A 40 15.10 9.70 -11.18
CA ALA A 40 14.99 10.77 -12.16
C ALA A 40 16.01 11.89 -11.93
N ASN A 41 16.21 12.34 -10.69
CA ASN A 41 17.16 13.43 -10.41
C ASN A 41 18.61 13.01 -10.59
N TRP A 42 18.99 11.80 -10.20
CA TRP A 42 20.37 11.33 -10.32
C TRP A 42 20.71 10.79 -11.71
N ALA A 43 19.74 10.19 -12.43
CA ALA A 43 19.95 9.70 -13.78
C ALA A 43 19.81 10.78 -14.88
N VAL A 44 18.89 11.74 -14.74
CA VAL A 44 18.58 12.72 -15.81
C VAL A 44 19.44 13.98 -15.73
N ARG A 45 19.91 14.39 -14.55
CA ARG A 45 20.71 15.63 -14.39
C ARG A 45 22.23 15.43 -14.45
N GLY A 46 22.70 14.29 -14.96
CA GLY A 46 24.14 13.96 -14.98
C GLY A 46 24.77 13.84 -13.58
N GLY A 47 23.94 13.71 -12.54
CA GLY A 47 24.33 13.92 -11.16
C GLY A 47 24.88 12.67 -10.49
N GLY A 48 26.19 12.46 -10.61
CA GLY A 48 27.16 12.11 -9.55
C GLY A 48 26.90 11.01 -8.50
N ALA A 49 25.73 10.37 -8.42
CA ALA A 49 25.37 9.47 -7.31
C ALA A 49 26.10 8.11 -7.35
N GLY A 50 26.84 7.86 -8.43
CA GLY A 50 27.58 6.63 -8.65
C GLY A 50 26.69 5.39 -8.59
N VAL A 51 27.31 4.23 -8.41
CA VAL A 51 26.58 2.96 -8.27
C VAL A 51 25.69 2.94 -7.03
N LEU A 52 26.15 3.55 -5.93
CA LEU A 52 25.46 3.52 -4.64
C LEU A 52 24.09 4.20 -4.69
N GLY A 53 24.00 5.41 -5.26
CA GLY A 53 22.73 6.12 -5.40
C GLY A 53 21.76 5.40 -6.34
N ARG A 54 22.27 4.75 -7.40
CA ARG A 54 21.43 3.92 -8.27
C ARG A 54 20.84 2.72 -7.53
N VAL A 55 21.65 2.03 -6.73
CA VAL A 55 21.20 0.89 -5.92
C VAL A 55 20.14 1.34 -4.90
N VAL A 56 20.34 2.47 -4.21
CA VAL A 56 19.35 3.00 -3.27
C VAL A 56 18.05 3.39 -3.96
N ALA A 57 18.12 4.09 -5.10
CA ALA A 57 16.93 4.50 -5.85
C ALA A 57 16.14 3.29 -6.36
N VAL A 58 16.82 2.31 -6.97
CA VAL A 58 16.20 1.07 -7.43
C VAL A 58 15.64 0.26 -6.27
N GLY A 59 16.38 0.16 -5.15
CA GLY A 59 15.96 -0.53 -3.95
C GLY A 59 14.67 0.06 -3.38
N LEU A 60 14.59 1.38 -3.24
CA LEU A 60 13.37 2.07 -2.81
C LEU A 60 12.19 1.85 -3.77
N LEU A 61 12.46 1.89 -5.07
CA LEU A 61 11.43 1.72 -6.09
C LEU A 61 10.87 0.29 -6.07
N LEU A 62 11.73 -0.73 -5.99
CA LEU A 62 11.31 -2.13 -5.90
C LEU A 62 10.64 -2.44 -4.56
N ALA A 63 11.21 -1.99 -3.45
CA ALA A 63 10.62 -2.20 -2.13
C ALA A 63 9.25 -1.52 -2.03
N GLY A 64 9.13 -0.28 -2.53
CA GLY A 64 7.86 0.43 -2.60
C GLY A 64 6.85 -0.32 -3.48
N PHE A 65 7.26 -0.78 -4.65
CA PHE A 65 6.40 -1.54 -5.57
C PHE A 65 5.83 -2.81 -4.92
N VAL A 66 6.70 -3.62 -4.33
CA VAL A 66 6.30 -4.87 -3.65
C VAL A 66 5.40 -4.56 -2.45
N THR A 67 5.70 -3.51 -1.69
CA THR A 67 4.91 -3.10 -0.53
C THR A 67 3.50 -2.64 -0.93
N VAL A 68 3.37 -1.85 -2.01
CA VAL A 68 2.06 -1.45 -2.55
C VAL A 68 1.29 -2.66 -3.03
N LEU A 69 1.92 -3.52 -3.84
CA LEU A 69 1.25 -4.71 -4.39
C LEU A 69 0.79 -5.65 -3.27
N GLY A 70 1.67 -5.95 -2.32
CA GLY A 70 1.35 -6.77 -1.15
C GLY A 70 0.28 -6.14 -0.26
N GLY A 71 0.34 -4.82 -0.04
CA GLY A 71 -0.67 -4.10 0.74
C GLY A 71 -2.05 -4.10 0.07
N VAL A 72 -2.12 -3.92 -1.25
CA VAL A 72 -3.37 -3.99 -2.02
C VAL A 72 -3.95 -5.40 -2.00
N VAL A 73 -3.12 -6.42 -2.22
CA VAL A 73 -3.56 -7.82 -2.10
C VAL A 73 -4.06 -8.12 -0.69
N GLY A 74 -3.36 -7.65 0.33
CA GLY A 74 -3.75 -7.77 1.74
C GLY A 74 -5.10 -7.10 2.03
N LEU A 75 -5.34 -5.91 1.48
CA LEU A 75 -6.63 -5.22 1.56
C LEU A 75 -7.77 -6.03 0.97
N VAL A 76 -7.62 -6.49 -0.27
CA VAL A 76 -8.65 -7.26 -0.96
C VAL A 76 -8.92 -8.55 -0.19
N TYR A 77 -7.86 -9.27 0.20
CA TYR A 77 -7.98 -10.48 0.98
C TYR A 77 -8.72 -10.25 2.30
N LYS A 78 -8.37 -9.18 3.04
CA LYS A 78 -9.01 -8.83 4.31
C LYS A 78 -10.51 -8.56 4.14
N VAL A 79 -10.89 -7.76 3.13
CA VAL A 79 -12.29 -7.46 2.84
C VAL A 79 -13.09 -8.73 2.53
N VAL A 80 -12.53 -9.63 1.71
CA VAL A 80 -13.18 -10.90 1.36
C VAL A 80 -13.28 -11.83 2.57
N ALA A 81 -12.23 -11.91 3.38
CA ALA A 81 -12.21 -12.73 4.58
C ALA A 81 -13.28 -12.28 5.60
N ASP A 82 -13.40 -10.97 5.83
CA ASP A 82 -14.40 -10.41 6.74
C ASP A 82 -15.83 -10.62 6.22
N ALA A 83 -16.06 -10.43 4.92
CA ALA A 83 -17.35 -10.71 4.30
C ALA A 83 -17.75 -12.18 4.42
N THR A 84 -16.80 -13.09 4.21
CA THR A 84 -17.02 -14.54 4.35
C THR A 84 -17.32 -14.93 5.80
N ALA A 85 -16.59 -14.34 6.76
CA ALA A 85 -16.82 -14.57 8.18
C ALA A 85 -18.20 -14.05 8.62
N ALA A 86 -18.66 -12.92 8.09
CA ALA A 86 -20.00 -12.40 8.35
C ALA A 86 -21.08 -13.34 7.80
N ALA A 87 -20.94 -13.80 6.55
CA ALA A 87 -21.89 -14.72 5.91
C ALA A 87 -22.04 -16.05 6.68
N ARG A 88 -20.94 -16.58 7.23
CA ARG A 88 -20.95 -17.81 8.05
C ARG A 88 -21.63 -17.65 9.40
N ARG A 89 -21.64 -16.46 9.99
CA ARG A 89 -22.33 -16.21 11.28
C ARG A 89 -23.85 -16.06 11.12
N SER A 90 -24.31 -15.75 9.91
CA SER A 90 -25.71 -15.57 9.56
C SER A 90 -26.40 -16.83 9.01
N ALA A 91 -25.65 -17.92 8.80
CA ALA A 91 -26.13 -19.21 8.33
C ALA A 91 -26.23 -20.20 9.50
#